data_AF-A0A5F1ZTS9-F1
#
_entry.id   AF-A0A5F1ZTS9-F1
#
_cell.length_a   1.000
_cell.length_b   1.000
_cell.length_c   1.000
_cell.angle_alpha   90.00
_cell.angle_beta   90.00
_cell.angle_gamma   90.00
#
_symmetry.space_group_name_H-M   'P 1'
#
loop_
_entity.id
_entity.type
_entity.pdbx_description
1 polymer ?
#
loop_
_entity_poly.entity_id
_entity_poly.type
_entity_poly.pdbx_seq_one_letter_code
_entity_poly.pdbx_strand_id
1 'polypeptide(L)'
;MKKKDFVRYAMIVLLLFQSFLSTNCENSGADQKRDPHLFSLLASSSVTYVCADPQPTFASLNQQGAIVSSCGSCHSGGTINGGVDITSYSSVRSQTVSGNASMSVLYRVLLPGNIMSAYTTSALNQAVYCWIQGGSNP
;
A
#
# COMPACT_ATOMS: atom_id res chain seq x y z
N MET A 1 47.11 -5.47 -9.61
CA MET A 1 46.24 -5.10 -8.47
C MET A 1 46.64 -5.94 -7.27
N LYS A 2 46.97 -5.35 -6.10
CA LYS A 2 47.44 -6.13 -4.94
C LYS A 2 46.24 -6.82 -4.28
N LYS A 3 46.43 -8.06 -3.80
CA LYS A 3 45.37 -8.92 -3.20
C LYS A 3 44.55 -8.20 -2.11
N LYS A 4 45.17 -7.29 -1.36
CA LYS A 4 44.55 -6.49 -0.30
C LYS A 4 43.58 -5.42 -0.83
N ASP A 5 43.85 -4.89 -2.02
CA ASP A 5 43.01 -3.88 -2.67
C ASP A 5 41.77 -4.54 -3.31
N PHE A 6 41.92 -5.75 -3.86
CA PHE A 6 40.81 -6.54 -4.39
C PHE A 6 39.79 -6.92 -3.29
N VAL A 7 40.26 -7.33 -2.11
CA VAL A 7 39.38 -7.68 -0.97
C VAL A 7 38.63 -6.44 -0.43
N ARG A 8 39.30 -5.28 -0.39
CA ARG A 8 38.66 -4.01 0.02
C ARG A 8 37.59 -3.56 -0.98
N TYR A 9 37.88 -3.64 -2.28
CA TYR A 9 36.88 -3.32 -3.30
C TYR A 9 35.71 -4.31 -3.29
N ALA A 10 35.96 -5.61 -3.13
CA ALA A 10 34.90 -6.61 -3.03
C ALA A 10 33.99 -6.38 -1.82
N MET A 11 34.53 -5.99 -0.66
CA MET A 11 33.74 -5.65 0.54
C MET A 11 32.93 -4.36 0.36
N ILE A 12 33.49 -3.33 -0.28
CA ILE A 12 32.77 -2.07 -0.56
C ILE A 12 31.63 -2.32 -1.55
N VAL A 13 31.86 -3.11 -2.61
CA VAL A 13 30.82 -3.47 -3.57
C VAL A 13 29.73 -4.32 -2.91
N LEU A 14 30.08 -5.27 -2.04
CA LEU A 14 29.12 -6.08 -1.28
C LEU A 14 28.28 -5.23 -0.31
N LEU A 15 28.90 -4.27 0.39
CA LEU A 15 28.20 -3.36 1.30
C LEU A 15 27.25 -2.42 0.55
N LEU A 16 27.68 -1.88 -0.60
CA LEU A 16 26.80 -1.07 -1.45
C LEU A 16 25.64 -1.90 -2.02
N PHE A 17 25.87 -3.16 -2.39
CA PHE A 17 24.83 -4.08 -2.85
C PHE A 17 23.80 -4.39 -1.76
N GLN A 18 24.22 -4.51 -0.49
CA GLN A 18 23.31 -4.66 0.65
C GLN A 18 22.51 -3.40 0.96
N SER A 19 23.05 -2.21 0.68
CA SER A 19 22.30 -0.95 0.77
C SER A 19 21.17 -0.84 -0.26
N PHE A 20 21.35 -1.39 -1.47
CA PHE A 20 20.31 -1.40 -2.51
C PHE A 20 19.15 -2.35 -2.21
N LEU A 21 19.38 -3.40 -1.43
CA LEU A 21 18.35 -4.33 -0.95
C LEU A 21 17.47 -3.72 0.17
N SER A 22 17.83 -2.55 0.69
CA SER A 22 17.08 -1.84 1.75
C SER A 22 16.04 -0.87 1.19
N THR A 23 15.82 -0.88 -0.13
CA THR A 23 14.80 -0.05 -0.77
C THR A 23 13.41 -0.66 -0.59
N ASN A 24 12.36 -0.03 -0.07
CA ASN A 24 12.14 1.24 0.63
C ASN A 24 10.79 1.10 1.36
N CYS A 25 10.71 0.31 2.43
CA CYS A 25 9.53 0.34 3.31
C CYS A 25 9.64 1.54 4.26
N GLU A 26 9.54 2.76 3.73
CA GLU A 26 9.73 3.97 4.53
C GLU A 26 8.43 4.35 5.25
N ASN A 27 8.47 4.35 6.59
CA ASN A 27 7.36 4.73 7.47
C ASN A 27 7.29 6.25 7.66
N SER A 28 7.36 7.03 6.59
CA SER A 28 7.14 8.50 6.61
C SER A 28 5.64 8.76 6.80
N GLY A 29 5.15 8.35 7.97
CA GLY A 29 3.74 8.08 8.22
C GLY A 29 2.92 9.34 8.36
N ALA A 30 1.72 9.31 7.75
CA ALA A 30 0.52 10.08 8.09
C ALA A 30 0.61 11.62 8.12
N ASP A 31 1.78 12.22 8.03
CA ASP A 31 2.03 13.66 8.14
C ASP A 31 2.29 14.34 6.80
N GLN A 32 2.33 13.58 5.70
CA GLN A 32 2.23 14.16 4.36
C GLN A 32 0.82 14.73 4.18
N LYS A 33 0.65 15.95 4.72
CA LYS A 33 -0.49 16.82 4.49
C LYS A 33 -0.62 16.98 2.99
N ARG A 34 -1.62 16.30 2.45
CA ARG A 34 -2.25 16.61 1.17
C ARG A 34 -2.30 18.13 1.00
N ASP A 35 -1.71 18.63 -0.09
CA ASP A 35 -1.97 20.01 -0.52
C ASP A 35 -3.49 20.16 -0.73
N PRO A 36 -4.18 20.99 0.07
CA PRO A 36 -5.63 21.09 0.02
C PRO A 36 -6.15 21.66 -1.31
N HIS A 37 -5.33 22.39 -2.08
CA HIS A 37 -5.71 22.94 -3.38
C HIS A 37 -5.70 21.87 -4.48
N LEU A 38 -4.71 20.97 -4.49
CA LEU A 38 -4.69 19.83 -5.40
C LEU A 38 -5.86 18.87 -5.14
N PHE A 39 -6.21 18.66 -3.86
CA PHE A 39 -7.41 17.89 -3.54
C PHE A 39 -8.70 18.58 -3.98
N SER A 40 -8.84 19.90 -3.85
CA SER A 40 -10.05 20.59 -4.32
C SER A 40 -10.23 20.54 -5.84
N LEU A 41 -9.13 20.45 -6.61
CA LEU A 41 -9.17 20.34 -8.06
C LEU A 41 -9.39 18.89 -8.54
N LEU A 42 -8.91 17.89 -7.78
CA LEU A 42 -9.07 16.46 -8.07
C LEU A 42 -10.31 15.83 -7.39
N ALA A 43 -10.88 16.46 -6.35
CA ALA A 43 -12.07 16.00 -5.65
C ALA A 43 -13.34 16.08 -6.52
N SER A 44 -13.29 16.86 -7.61
CA SER A 44 -14.30 16.87 -8.66
C SER A 44 -14.32 15.58 -9.49
N SER A 45 -13.34 14.70 -9.30
CA SER A 45 -13.29 13.36 -9.88
C SER A 45 -13.23 12.33 -8.75
N SER A 46 -14.29 12.25 -7.95
CA SER A 46 -14.54 11.04 -7.18
C SER A 46 -14.63 9.89 -8.18
N VAL A 47 -13.53 9.13 -8.33
CA VAL A 47 -13.51 7.92 -9.13
C VAL A 47 -14.43 6.92 -8.43
N THR A 48 -15.69 6.91 -8.83
CA THR A 48 -16.67 5.92 -8.40
C THR A 48 -16.43 4.70 -9.27
N TYR A 49 -15.89 3.65 -8.67
CA TYR A 49 -15.76 2.38 -9.35
C TYR A 49 -17.11 1.65 -9.38
N VAL A 50 -17.38 0.95 -10.48
CA VAL A 50 -18.50 0.00 -10.55
C VAL A 50 -18.04 -1.33 -9.96
N CYS A 51 -18.81 -1.85 -9.03
CA CYS A 51 -18.50 -3.10 -8.34
C CYS A 51 -19.29 -4.23 -8.98
N ALA A 52 -18.58 -5.19 -9.59
CA ALA A 52 -19.19 -6.35 -10.22
C ALA A 52 -19.82 -7.30 -9.18
N ASP A 53 -19.15 -7.44 -8.04
CA ASP A 53 -19.68 -8.12 -6.85
C ASP A 53 -20.11 -7.06 -5.82
N PRO A 54 -21.38 -7.07 -5.38
CA PRO A 54 -21.87 -6.12 -4.38
C PRO A 54 -21.30 -6.36 -2.99
N GLN A 55 -20.79 -7.56 -2.67
CA GLN A 55 -20.24 -7.91 -1.36
C GLN A 55 -18.98 -8.77 -1.45
N PRO A 56 -17.87 -8.25 -2.00
CA PRO A 56 -16.62 -8.98 -2.07
C PRO A 56 -16.12 -9.38 -0.67
N THR A 57 -15.42 -10.51 -0.57
CA THR A 57 -14.78 -10.99 0.66
C THR A 57 -13.36 -10.46 0.79
N PHE A 58 -12.79 -10.50 2.00
CA PHE A 58 -11.39 -10.10 2.19
C PHE A 58 -10.44 -10.98 1.37
N ALA A 59 -10.76 -12.27 1.22
CA ALA A 59 -10.00 -13.19 0.38
C ALA A 59 -9.97 -12.78 -1.11
N SER A 60 -11.01 -12.10 -1.62
CA SER A 60 -11.05 -11.67 -3.02
C SER A 60 -10.06 -10.55 -3.32
N LEU A 61 -9.65 -9.76 -2.32
CA LEU A 61 -8.64 -8.70 -2.49
C LEU A 61 -7.30 -9.25 -2.96
N ASN A 62 -6.93 -10.46 -2.52
CA ASN A 62 -5.69 -11.11 -2.94
C ASN A 62 -5.75 -11.56 -4.39
N GLN A 63 -6.93 -11.96 -4.88
CA GLN A 63 -7.12 -12.47 -6.23
C GLN A 63 -7.32 -11.35 -7.25
N GLN A 64 -8.03 -10.28 -6.86
CA GLN A 64 -8.47 -9.20 -7.75
C GLN A 64 -7.57 -7.96 -7.68
N GLY A 65 -6.95 -7.70 -6.53
CA GLY A 65 -6.12 -6.52 -6.28
C GLY A 65 -4.65 -6.81 -6.00
N ALA A 66 -4.28 -8.08 -5.81
CA ALA A 66 -2.90 -8.48 -5.52
C ALA A 66 -2.33 -7.78 -4.26
N ILE A 67 -3.20 -7.45 -3.28
CA ILE A 67 -2.85 -6.64 -2.10
C ILE A 67 -1.69 -7.25 -1.30
N VAL A 68 -1.64 -8.58 -1.18
CA VAL A 68 -0.52 -9.28 -0.51
C VAL A 68 0.78 -9.19 -1.30
N SER A 69 0.77 -9.37 -2.62
CA SER A 69 1.99 -9.25 -3.42
C SER A 69 2.50 -7.81 -3.53
N SER A 70 1.61 -6.83 -3.53
CA SER A 70 1.98 -5.41 -3.65
C SER A 70 2.43 -4.80 -2.32
N CYS A 71 1.85 -5.23 -1.20
CA CYS A 71 2.03 -4.55 0.09
C CYS A 71 2.66 -5.44 1.16
N GLY A 72 2.58 -6.77 1.03
CA GLY A 72 2.94 -7.73 2.08
C GLY A 72 4.42 -7.73 2.46
N SER A 73 5.32 -7.31 1.59
CA SER A 73 6.74 -7.16 1.93
C SER A 73 6.98 -6.11 3.03
N CYS A 74 6.12 -5.10 3.12
CA CYS A 74 6.24 -3.99 4.09
C CYS A 74 5.14 -3.96 5.15
N HIS A 75 4.03 -4.66 4.93
CA HIS A 75 2.82 -4.62 5.76
C HIS A 75 2.36 -6.04 6.17
N SER A 76 3.25 -6.95 6.55
CA SER A 76 2.83 -8.29 7.02
C SER A 76 3.56 -8.71 8.28
N GLY A 77 2.86 -9.41 9.19
CA GLY A 77 3.42 -10.16 10.32
C GLY A 77 4.68 -9.58 10.98
N GLY A 78 5.87 -10.02 10.54
CA GLY A 78 7.17 -9.63 11.10
C GLY A 78 7.73 -8.29 10.62
N THR A 79 7.16 -7.70 9.57
CA THR A 79 7.54 -6.42 8.97
C THR A 79 6.27 -5.59 8.80
N ILE A 80 5.83 -4.94 9.89
CA ILE A 80 4.63 -4.10 9.92
C ILE A 80 5.06 -2.63 9.96
N ASN A 81 5.41 -2.08 8.80
CA ASN A 81 5.58 -0.63 8.67
C ASN A 81 4.19 0.03 8.71
N GLY A 82 4.06 1.18 9.39
CA GLY A 82 2.78 1.88 9.51
C GLY A 82 1.70 1.18 10.34
N GLY A 83 2.02 0.09 11.05
CA GLY A 83 1.11 -0.54 12.02
C GLY A 83 -0.06 -1.36 11.44
N VAL A 84 -0.08 -1.61 10.12
CA VAL A 84 -1.14 -2.37 9.43
C VAL A 84 -0.58 -3.67 8.87
N ASP A 85 -1.21 -4.79 9.22
CA ASP A 85 -0.94 -6.12 8.67
C ASP A 85 -1.97 -6.45 7.58
N ILE A 86 -1.58 -6.36 6.30
CA ILE A 86 -2.45 -6.62 5.16
C ILE A 86 -2.83 -8.09 5.00
N THR A 87 -2.20 -9.00 5.75
CA THR A 87 -2.54 -10.44 5.75
C THR A 87 -3.62 -10.77 6.76
N SER A 88 -3.92 -9.85 7.68
CA SER A 88 -4.90 -10.01 8.75
C SER A 88 -6.18 -9.26 8.42
N TYR A 89 -7.28 -10.00 8.27
CA TYR A 89 -8.61 -9.39 8.10
C TYR A 89 -8.91 -8.36 9.18
N SER A 90 -8.69 -8.71 10.46
CA SER A 90 -8.96 -7.81 11.58
C SER A 90 -8.13 -6.54 11.54
N SER A 91 -6.86 -6.64 11.11
CA SER A 91 -5.99 -5.46 10.98
C SER A 91 -6.46 -4.56 9.85
N VAL A 92 -6.72 -5.11 8.66
CA VAL A 92 -7.18 -4.33 7.50
C VAL A 92 -8.57 -3.73 7.74
N ARG A 93 -9.49 -4.51 8.32
CA ARG A 93 -10.85 -4.05 8.66
C ARG A 93 -10.84 -2.87 9.62
N SER A 94 -9.89 -2.80 10.54
CA SER A 94 -9.75 -1.67 11.46
C SER A 94 -9.46 -0.33 10.77
N GLN A 95 -8.98 -0.38 9.52
CA GLN A 95 -8.63 0.79 8.71
C GLN A 95 -9.76 1.24 7.78
N THR A 96 -10.96 0.64 7.91
CA THR A 96 -12.11 0.91 7.04
C THR A 96 -13.34 1.38 7.78
N VAL A 97 -14.12 2.21 7.08
CA VAL A 97 -15.51 2.53 7.41
C VAL A 97 -16.37 1.80 6.38
N SER A 98 -17.07 0.74 6.82
CA SER A 98 -17.96 -0.06 5.94
C SER A 98 -18.94 0.84 5.19
N GLY A 99 -19.07 0.62 3.89
CA GLY A 99 -19.95 1.43 3.03
C GLY A 99 -19.40 2.83 2.73
N ASN A 100 -18.17 3.17 3.14
CA ASN A 100 -17.60 4.48 2.88
C ASN A 100 -16.08 4.42 2.64
N ALA A 101 -15.72 4.13 1.39
CA ALA A 101 -14.32 4.12 0.96
C ALA A 101 -13.64 5.48 1.16
N SER A 102 -14.32 6.59 0.87
CA SER A 102 -13.75 7.95 0.99
C SER A 102 -13.35 8.32 2.42
N MET A 103 -14.04 7.79 3.43
CA MET A 103 -13.69 7.95 4.84
C MET A 103 -12.72 6.90 5.36
N SER A 104 -12.44 5.86 4.60
CA SER A 104 -11.54 4.76 5.00
C SER A 104 -10.09 5.15 4.79
N VAL A 105 -9.27 5.03 5.84
CA VAL A 105 -7.82 5.29 5.76
C VAL A 105 -7.18 4.38 4.71
N LEU A 106 -7.55 3.10 4.70
CA LEU A 106 -7.06 2.10 3.76
C LEU A 106 -7.19 2.55 2.30
N TYR A 107 -8.32 3.13 1.90
CA TYR A 107 -8.53 3.57 0.52
C TYR A 107 -7.82 4.90 0.23
N ARG A 108 -7.86 5.84 1.17
CA ARG A 108 -7.28 7.18 0.99
C ARG A 108 -5.78 7.13 0.70
N VAL A 109 -5.03 6.24 1.35
CA VAL A 109 -3.58 6.14 1.14
C VAL A 109 -3.19 5.61 -0.25
N LEU A 110 -4.12 4.92 -0.93
CA LEU A 110 -3.92 4.35 -2.27
C LEU A 110 -4.24 5.34 -3.41
N LEU A 111 -4.93 6.44 -3.11
CA LEU A 111 -5.31 7.41 -4.15
C LEU A 111 -4.07 8.15 -4.69
N PRO A 112 -4.06 8.53 -5.98
CA PRO A 112 -2.95 9.28 -6.59
C PRO A 112 -2.50 10.46 -5.71
N GLY A 113 -1.19 10.60 -5.52
CA GLY A 113 -0.58 11.65 -4.70
C GLY A 113 -0.56 11.37 -3.19
N ASN A 114 -0.97 10.18 -2.75
CA ASN A 114 -0.80 9.73 -1.36
C ASN A 114 0.38 8.75 -1.22
N ILE A 115 0.74 8.46 0.03
CA ILE A 115 1.96 7.72 0.40
C ILE A 115 2.07 6.32 -0.21
N MET A 116 0.96 5.61 -0.45
CA MET A 116 0.97 4.27 -1.06
C MET A 116 0.63 4.28 -2.55
N SER A 117 0.41 5.46 -3.14
CA SER A 117 -0.05 5.58 -4.53
C SER A 117 0.97 5.09 -5.57
N ALA A 118 2.26 5.06 -5.22
CA ALA A 118 3.32 4.53 -6.07
C ALA A 118 3.35 2.99 -6.13
N TYR A 119 2.71 2.31 -5.17
CA TYR A 119 2.74 0.84 -5.02
C TYR A 119 1.40 0.19 -5.36
N THR A 120 0.46 0.95 -5.92
CA THR A 120 -0.87 0.48 -6.27
C THR A 120 -1.17 0.60 -7.75
N THR A 121 -2.24 -0.05 -8.18
CA THR A 121 -2.80 0.03 -9.53
C THR A 121 -4.25 0.48 -9.46
N SER A 122 -4.81 0.92 -10.59
CA SER A 122 -6.25 1.23 -10.67
C SER A 122 -7.13 0.02 -10.30
N ALA A 123 -6.69 -1.20 -10.66
CA ALA A 123 -7.38 -2.45 -10.33
C ALA A 123 -7.36 -2.74 -8.82
N LEU A 124 -6.22 -2.55 -8.14
CA LEU A 124 -6.15 -2.68 -6.68
C LEU A 124 -7.00 -1.62 -5.99
N ASN A 125 -6.93 -0.36 -6.44
CA ASN A 125 -7.77 0.72 -5.90
C ASN A 125 -9.27 0.41 -6.05
N GLN A 126 -9.67 -0.15 -7.20
CA GLN A 126 -11.04 -0.60 -7.44
C GLN A 126 -11.45 -1.75 -6.53
N ALA A 127 -10.62 -2.78 -6.39
CA ALA A 127 -10.90 -3.92 -5.54
C ALA A 127 -11.08 -3.51 -4.07
N VAL A 128 -10.19 -2.65 -3.55
CA VAL A 128 -10.28 -2.10 -2.20
C VAL A 128 -11.51 -1.21 -2.03
N TYR A 129 -11.81 -0.35 -3.01
CA TYR A 129 -13.04 0.45 -3.01
C TYR A 129 -14.27 -0.44 -2.90
N CYS A 130 -14.39 -1.45 -3.79
CA CYS A 130 -15.57 -2.30 -3.84
C CYS A 130 -15.74 -3.17 -2.60
N TRP A 131 -14.65 -3.70 -2.05
CA TRP A 131 -14.70 -4.43 -0.80
C TRP A 131 -15.19 -3.55 0.37
N ILE A 132 -14.72 -2.31 0.47
CA ILE A 132 -15.18 -1.38 1.51
C ILE A 132 -16.65 -1.03 1.32
N GLN A 133 -17.06 -0.71 0.08
CA GLN A 133 -18.44 -0.37 -0.23
C GLN A 133 -19.40 -1.54 0.05
N GLY A 134 -18.96 -2.77 -0.22
CA GLY A 134 -19.72 -3.99 0.06
C GLY A 134 -19.79 -4.38 1.54
N GLY A 135 -19.14 -3.63 2.44
CA GLY A 135 -19.24 -3.81 3.89
C GLY A 135 -17.94 -4.19 4.60
N SER A 136 -16.83 -4.33 3.88
CA SER A 136 -15.56 -4.88 4.41
C SER A 136 -15.75 -6.27 5.03
N ASN A 137 -16.39 -7.16 4.27
CA ASN A 137 -16.72 -8.51 4.71
C ASN A 137 -15.44 -9.37 4.84
N PRO A 138 -15.43 -10.34 5.76
CA PRO A 138 -14.34 -11.32 5.87
C PRO A 138 -14.18 -12.16 4.59
#